data_AF-A0A537ZC75-F1
#
_entry.id   AF-A0A537ZC75-F1
#
_cell.length_a   1.000
_cell.length_b   1.000
_cell.length_c   1.000
_cell.angle_alpha   90.00
_cell.angle_beta   90.00
_cell.angle_gamma   90.00
#
_symmetry.space_group_name_H-M   'P 1'
#
loop_
_entity.id
_entity.type
_entity.pdbx_description
1 polymer ?
#
loop_
_entity_poly.entity_id
_entity_poly.type
_entity_poly.pdbx_seq_one_letter_code
_entity_poly.pdbx_strand_id
1 'polypeptide(L)'
;MGVFFIDVHAGRVATLRQLLEAGLVDDTDTPVPPWHRIQGPGDASTMWYAVMRKRTNEIFIGTLCIRHTGRQASLESDGWEEVPVDQIRAGQTRPSG
;
A
#
# COMPACT_ATOMS: atom_id res chain seq x y z
N MET A 1 11.27 -4.60 -3.44
CA MET A 1 11.41 -4.69 -1.97
C MET A 1 11.24 -3.30 -1.44
N GLY A 2 10.39 -3.09 -0.44
CA GLY A 2 10.19 -1.76 0.09
C GLY A 2 9.01 -1.64 1.04
N VAL A 3 8.90 -0.46 1.63
CA VAL A 3 7.77 -0.04 2.45
C VAL A 3 6.60 0.41 1.57
N PHE A 4 5.38 0.10 2.02
CA PHE A 4 4.14 0.51 1.38
C PHE A 4 3.42 1.53 2.26
N PHE A 5 2.66 2.41 1.63
CA PHE A 5 1.87 3.44 2.27
C PHE A 5 0.44 3.38 1.74
N ILE A 6 -0.51 3.78 2.58
CA ILE A 6 -1.93 3.87 2.24
C ILE A 6 -2.41 5.30 2.45
N ASP A 7 -3.10 5.84 1.45
CA ASP A 7 -3.92 7.05 1.55
C ASP A 7 -5.16 6.68 2.37
N VAL A 8 -5.23 7.16 3.60
CA VAL A 8 -6.30 6.76 4.53
C VAL A 8 -7.68 7.31 4.14
N HIS A 9 -7.77 8.25 3.20
CA HIS A 9 -9.04 8.77 2.72
C HIS A 9 -9.51 8.09 1.44
N ALA A 10 -8.61 7.88 0.48
CA ALA A 10 -8.95 7.28 -0.82
C ALA A 10 -8.72 5.77 -0.89
N GLY A 11 -8.03 5.19 0.10
CA GLY A 11 -7.65 3.77 0.11
C GLY A 11 -6.64 3.39 -0.97
N ARG A 12 -5.94 4.38 -1.55
CA ARG A 12 -4.88 4.17 -2.54
C ARG A 12 -3.62 3.67 -1.86
N VAL A 13 -2.85 2.83 -2.52
CA VAL A 13 -1.57 2.31 -2.00
C VAL A 13 -0.44 2.73 -2.93
N ALA A 14 0.68 3.16 -2.33
CA ALA A 14 1.89 3.54 -3.04
C ALA A 14 3.15 3.05 -2.31
N THR A 15 4.24 2.91 -3.04
CA THR A 15 5.58 2.71 -2.49
C THR A 15 6.25 4.04 -2.17
N LEU A 16 7.27 4.04 -1.29
CA LEU A 16 8.03 5.27 -0.98
C LEU A 16 8.51 5.99 -2.24
N ARG A 17 9.07 5.24 -3.19
CA ARG A 17 9.56 5.76 -4.46
C ARG A 17 8.49 6.55 -5.23
N GLN A 18 7.26 6.05 -5.26
CA GLN A 18 6.17 6.72 -5.98
C GLN A 18 5.74 8.01 -5.29
N LEU A 19 5.78 8.04 -3.96
CA LEU A 19 5.50 9.27 -3.21
C LEU A 19 6.59 10.31 -3.41
N LEU A 20 7.86 9.89 -3.47
CA LEU A 20 8.98 10.74 -3.86
C LEU A 20 8.80 11.31 -5.27
N GLU A 21 8.51 10.45 -6.25
CA GLU A 21 8.28 10.85 -7.64
C GLU A 21 7.07 11.79 -7.80
N ALA A 22 6.08 11.69 -6.91
CA ALA A 22 4.91 12.57 -6.87
C ALA A 22 5.10 13.84 -6.02
N GLY A 23 6.23 14.02 -5.34
CA GLY A 23 6.45 15.13 -4.41
C GLY A 23 5.52 15.11 -3.18
N LEU A 24 5.07 13.92 -2.78
CA LEU A 24 4.15 13.70 -1.63
C LEU A 24 4.91 13.31 -0.36
N VAL A 25 6.14 13.78 -0.23
CA VAL A 25 7.00 13.60 0.94
C VAL A 25 7.47 14.96 1.45
N ASP A 26 7.85 15.03 2.71
CA ASP A 26 8.51 16.19 3.30
C ASP A 26 10.03 16.22 3.02
N ASP A 27 10.72 17.21 3.59
CA ASP A 27 12.18 17.38 3.48
C ASP A 27 13.00 16.23 4.09
N THR A 28 12.36 15.29 4.80
CA THR A 28 12.97 14.09 5.37
C THR A 28 12.62 12.81 4.62
N ASP A 29 12.07 12.93 3.40
CA ASP A 29 11.54 11.83 2.60
C ASP A 29 10.40 11.07 3.31
N THR A 30 9.72 11.70 4.26
CA THR A 30 8.60 11.09 4.98
C THR A 30 7.29 11.45 4.28
N PRO A 31 6.44 10.47 3.94
CA PRO A 31 5.13 10.76 3.35
C PRO A 31 4.28 11.70 4.19
N VAL A 32 3.79 12.76 3.53
CA VAL A 32 2.89 13.72 4.17
C VAL A 32 1.47 13.16 4.28
N PRO A 33 0.63 13.63 5.22
CA PRO A 33 -0.77 13.26 5.28
C PRO A 33 -1.46 13.43 3.91
N PRO A 34 -2.35 12.50 3.50
CA PRO A 34 -2.96 11.43 4.30
C PRO A 34 -2.26 10.07 4.16
N TRP A 35 -0.99 10.03 3.77
CA TRP A 35 -0.27 8.79 3.55
C TRP A 35 0.28 8.21 4.85
N HIS A 36 -0.16 7.01 5.20
CA HIS A 36 0.30 6.29 6.39
C HIS A 36 1.05 5.01 6.00
N ARG A 37 2.14 4.73 6.71
CA ARG A 37 2.94 3.52 6.48
C ARG A 37 2.13 2.26 6.83
N ILE A 38 2.07 1.33 5.88
CA ILE A 38 1.54 0.00 6.11
C ILE A 38 2.56 -0.78 6.96
N GLN A 39 2.10 -1.39 8.04
CA GLN A 39 2.96 -2.19 8.93
C GLN A 39 3.47 -3.44 8.21
N GLY A 40 4.78 -3.66 8.29
CA GLY A 40 5.41 -4.87 7.82
C GLY A 40 6.91 -4.72 7.51
N PRO A 41 7.53 -5.78 6.97
CA PRO A 41 8.97 -5.82 6.70
C PRO A 41 9.40 -4.75 5.70
N GLY A 42 10.52 -4.07 5.95
CA GLY A 42 11.05 -3.04 5.04
C GLY A 42 11.53 -3.60 3.69
N ASP A 43 11.75 -4.91 3.61
CA ASP A 43 12.15 -5.69 2.45
C ASP A 43 10.98 -6.42 1.77
N ALA A 44 9.73 -6.13 2.17
CA ALA A 44 8.56 -6.78 1.60
C ALA A 44 8.50 -6.65 0.07
N SER A 45 8.15 -7.75 -0.59
CA SER A 45 7.99 -7.85 -2.04
C SER A 45 6.57 -8.27 -2.38
N THR A 46 5.92 -7.60 -3.33
CA THR A 46 4.57 -7.95 -3.79
C THR A 46 4.48 -9.35 -4.42
N MET A 47 5.63 -9.96 -4.72
CA MET A 47 5.74 -11.36 -5.14
C MET A 47 5.40 -12.34 -4.01
N TRP A 48 5.75 -11.99 -2.76
CA TRP A 48 5.55 -12.83 -1.58
C TRP A 48 4.46 -12.29 -0.65
N TYR A 49 4.18 -10.99 -0.72
CA TYR A 49 3.22 -10.32 0.13
C TYR A 49 2.06 -9.78 -0.71
N ALA A 50 0.83 -10.10 -0.31
CA ALA A 50 -0.37 -9.39 -0.71
C ALA A 50 -0.49 -8.13 0.14
N VAL A 51 -0.72 -6.99 -0.51
CA VAL A 51 -1.09 -5.76 0.21
C VAL A 51 -2.59 -5.78 0.37
N MET A 52 -3.05 -5.82 1.62
CA MET A 52 -4.46 -5.85 1.95
C MET A 52 -4.85 -4.46 2.47
N ARG A 53 -6.06 -4.01 2.12
CA ARG A 53 -6.67 -2.81 2.71
C ARG A 53 -8.04 -3.16 3.30
N LYS A 54 -8.46 -2.43 4.32
CA LYS A 54 -9.81 -2.53 4.88
C LYS A 54 -10.32 -1.13 5.20
N ARG A 55 -11.59 -0.90 4.91
CA ARG A 55 -12.27 0.33 5.32
C ARG A 55 -12.77 0.17 6.75
N THR A 56 -12.32 1.04 7.64
CA THR A 56 -12.71 1.08 9.04
C THR A 56 -13.27 2.45 9.36
N ASN A 57 -14.57 2.51 9.68
CA ASN A 57 -15.31 3.76 9.84
C ASN A 57 -15.17 4.66 8.60
N GLU A 58 -14.43 5.76 8.73
CA GLU A 58 -14.20 6.76 7.69
C GLU A 58 -12.80 6.72 7.07
N ILE A 59 -11.94 5.79 7.53
CA ILE A 59 -10.55 5.68 7.07
C ILE A 59 -10.24 4.31 6.49
N PHE A 60 -9.21 4.25 5.65
CA PHE A 60 -8.61 3.01 5.17
C PHE A 60 -7.39 2.64 5.99
N ILE A 61 -7.30 1.37 6.36
CA ILE A 61 -6.11 0.78 6.99
C ILE A 61 -5.50 -0.26 6.05
N GLY A 62 -4.19 -0.41 6.11
CA GLY A 62 -3.44 -1.36 5.29
C GLY A 62 -2.68 -2.37 6.14
N THR A 63 -2.50 -3.58 5.60
CA THR A 63 -1.63 -4.61 6.18
C THR A 63 -0.94 -5.43 5.08
N LEU A 64 0.21 -6.04 5.42
CA LEU A 64 0.89 -6.99 4.54
C LEU A 64 0.59 -8.42 4.99
N CYS A 65 0.19 -9.26 4.04
CA CYS A 65 -0.05 -10.68 4.26
C CYS A 65 0.84 -11.53 3.36
N ILE A 66 1.49 -12.55 3.89
CA ILE A 66 2.29 -13.49 3.08
C ILE A 66 1.34 -14.31 2.19
N ARG A 67 1.58 -14.29 0.88
CA ARG A 67 0.86 -15.12 -0.10
C ARG A 67 1.06 -16.60 0.19
N HIS A 68 0.10 -17.44 -0.21
CA HIS A 68 0.17 -18.91 -0.09
C HIS A 68 0.18 -19.47 1.35
N THR A 69 -0.17 -18.69 2.38
CA THR A 69 -0.21 -19.16 3.78
C THR A 69 -1.61 -19.34 4.37
N GLY A 70 -2.68 -19.34 3.55
CA GLY A 70 -4.08 -19.44 4.02
C GLY A 70 -4.60 -18.21 4.79
N ARG A 71 -3.70 -17.39 5.35
CA ARG A 71 -4.01 -16.15 6.06
C ARG A 71 -4.74 -15.11 5.20
N GLN A 72 -4.53 -15.12 3.89
CA GLN A 72 -5.24 -14.24 2.96
C GLN A 72 -6.75 -14.48 3.02
N ALA A 73 -7.21 -15.73 2.96
CA ALA A 73 -8.63 -16.07 3.03
C ALA A 73 -9.28 -15.64 4.36
N SER A 74 -8.52 -15.68 5.46
CA SER A 74 -9.01 -15.19 6.76
C SER A 74 -9.19 -13.68 6.77
N LEU A 75 -8.29 -12.93 6.13
CA LEU A 75 -8.40 -11.47 6.02
C LEU A 75 -9.55 -11.09 5.08
N GLU A 76 -9.72 -11.79 3.96
CA GLU A 76 -10.84 -11.58 3.04
C GLU A 76 -12.19 -11.82 3.72
N SER A 77 -12.30 -12.87 4.55
CA SER A 77 -13.49 -13.13 5.37
C SER A 77 -13.76 -12.04 6.42
N ASP A 78 -12.70 -11.43 6.96
CA ASP A 78 -12.79 -10.28 7.88
C ASP A 78 -13.12 -8.96 7.15
N GLY A 79 -13.27 -8.98 5.82
CA GLY A 79 -13.61 -7.81 5.00
C GLY A 79 -12.41 -6.99 4.54
N TRP A 80 -11.23 -7.61 4.49
CA TRP A 80 -10.07 -7.02 3.82
C TRP A 80 -10.10 -7.31 2.33
N GLU A 81 -9.68 -6.32 1.54
CA GLU A 81 -9.58 -6.41 0.10
C GLU A 81 -8.11 -6.41 -0.32
N GLU A 82 -7.73 -7.33 -1.20
CA GLU A 82 -6.40 -7.29 -1.82
C GLU A 82 -6.30 -6.09 -2.76
N VAL A 83 -5.24 -5.31 -2.63
CA VAL A 83 -4.90 -4.25 -3.59
C VAL A 83 -4.04 -4.89 -4.69
N PRO A 84 -4.53 -4.93 -5.95
CA PRO A 84 -3.81 -5.54 -7.05
C PRO A 84 -2.46 -4.88 -7.27
N VAL A 85 -1.44 -5.68 -7.62
CA VAL A 85 -0.09 -5.18 -7.88
C VAL A 85 -0.10 -4.16 -9.03
N ASP A 86 -0.96 -4.32 -10.03
CA ASP A 86 -1.13 -3.36 -11.12
C ASP A 86 -1.64 -2.00 -10.64
N GLN A 87 -2.49 -1.95 -9.61
CA GLN A 87 -2.94 -0.67 -9.04
C GLN A 87 -1.80 0.02 -8.28
N ILE A 88 -0.94 -0.76 -7.62
CA ILE A 88 0.27 -0.26 -6.96
C ILE A 88 1.28 0.19 -8.02
N ARG A 89 1.42 -0.51 -9.15
CA ARG A 89 2.33 -0.17 -10.24
C ARG A 89 1.83 0.96 -11.14
N ALA A 90 0.52 1.17 -11.27
CA ALA A 90 -0.05 2.20 -12.14
C ALA A 90 0.38 3.63 -11.75
N GLY A 91 0.73 3.86 -10.48
CA GLY A 91 1.38 5.10 -10.05
C GLY A 91 2.84 5.26 -10.53
N GLN A 92 3.42 4.29 -11.25
CA GLN A 92 4.76 4.36 -11.86
C GLN A 92 4.70 4.81 -13.33
N THR A 93 3.51 4.84 -13.94
CA THR A 93 3.36 5.22 -15.35
C THR A 93 3.10 6.73 -15.43
N ARG A 94 4.16 7.52 -15.61
CA ARG A 94 4.04 8.85 -16.22
C ARG A 94 3.28 8.69 -17.54
N PRO A 95 2.21 9.44 -17.83
CA PRO A 95 1.85 9.67 -19.22
C PRO A 95 3.02 10.45 -19.83
N SER A 96 3.74 9.83 -20.76
CA SER A 96 4.66 10.53 -21.64
C SER A 96 3.82 11.51 -22.46
N GLY A 97 3.83 12.78 -22.09
CA GLY A 97 3.30 13.91 -22.85
C GLY A 97 4.39 14.94 -23.01
#